data_AF-A0A6N9AY58-F1
#
_entry.id   AF-A0A6N9AY58-F1
#
_cell.length_a   1.000
_cell.length_b   1.000
_cell.length_c   1.000
_cell.angle_alpha   90.00
_cell.angle_beta   90.00
_cell.angle_gamma   90.00
#
_symmetry.space_group_name_H-M   'P 1'
#
loop_
_entity.id
_entity.type
_entity.pdbx_description
1 polymer ?
#
loop_
_entity_poly.entity_id
_entity_poly.type
_entity_poly.pdbx_seq_one_letter_code
_entity_poly.pdbx_strand_id
1 'polypeptide(L)' 'GALLIREAGGIITDISGEQNFLDTGMVVAGNSHLYDDLARIVERKYKVHSSQKRSA' A
#
# COMPACT_ATOMS: atom_id res chain seq x y z
N GLY A 1 4.24 -9.64 11.36
CA GLY A 1 3.77 -10.09 10.03
C GLY A 1 4.67 -9.61 8.91
N ALA A 2 4.95 -8.30 8.82
CA ALA A 2 5.72 -7.70 7.74
C ALA A 2 7.06 -8.40 7.41
N LEU A 3 7.85 -8.75 8.42
CA LEU A 3 9.12 -9.46 8.21
C LEU A 3 8.90 -10.82 7.55
N LEU A 4 7.97 -11.64 8.06
CA LEU A 4 7.65 -12.96 7.49
C LEU A 4 7.21 -12.86 6.03
N ILE A 5 6.41 -11.85 5.69
CA ILE A 5 5.97 -11.61 4.31
C ILE A 5 7.17 -11.35 3.40
N ARG A 6 8.11 -10.48 3.83
CA ARG A 6 9.31 -10.15 3.05
C ARG A 6 10.26 -11.34 2.91
N GLU A 7 10.49 -12.09 3.99
CA GLU A 7 11.33 -13.31 3.96
C GLU A 7 10.73 -14.40 3.05
N ALA A 8 9.41 -14.45 2.91
CA ALA A 8 8.73 -15.33 1.97
C ALA A 8 8.74 -14.81 0.51
N GLY A 9 9.43 -13.70 0.22
CA GLY A 9 9.46 -13.07 -1.11
C GLY A 9 8.19 -12.28 -1.46
N GLY A 10 7.36 -11.99 -0.46
CA GLY A 10 6.18 -11.14 -0.59
C GLY A 10 6.52 -9.65 -0.53
N ILE A 11 5.56 -8.85 -1.01
CA ILE A 11 5.60 -7.39 -0.99
C ILE A 11 4.61 -6.91 0.07
N ILE A 12 4.99 -5.85 0.79
CA ILE A 12 4.14 -5.17 1.77
C ILE A 12 4.37 -3.66 1.69
N THR A 13 3.29 -2.90 1.61
CA THR A 13 3.28 -1.43 1.48
C THR A 13 2.02 -0.84 2.14
N ASP A 14 1.92 0.48 2.15
CA ASP A 14 0.64 1.17 2.33
C ASP A 14 -0.16 1.23 1.01
N ILE A 15 -1.33 1.87 1.04
CA ILE A 15 -2.21 2.02 -0.14
C ILE A 15 -1.63 2.91 -1.24
N SER A 16 -0.62 3.72 -0.94
CA SER A 16 0.10 4.52 -1.94
C SER A 16 1.26 3.75 -2.59
N GLY A 17 1.49 2.51 -2.13
CA GLY A 17 2.62 1.70 -2.58
C GLY A 17 3.93 2.02 -1.87
N GLU A 18 3.90 2.88 -0.85
CA GLU A 18 5.08 3.30 -0.10
C GLU A 18 5.30 2.42 1.14
N GLN A 19 6.48 2.52 1.76
CA GLN A 19 6.83 1.72 2.94
C GLN A 19 6.37 2.35 4.27
N ASN A 20 5.36 3.22 4.26
CA ASN A 20 4.87 3.93 5.45
C ASN A 20 3.69 3.19 6.12
N PHE A 21 3.53 1.88 5.88
CA PHE A 21 2.42 1.08 6.41
C PHE A 21 2.40 0.97 7.95
N LEU A 22 3.55 1.18 8.60
CA LEU A 22 3.65 1.23 10.06
C LEU A 22 3.10 2.54 10.63
N ASP A 23 3.27 3.66 9.91
CA ASP A 23 2.80 4.98 10.33
C ASP A 23 1.34 5.20 9.96
N THR A 24 0.96 4.79 8.74
CA THR A 24 -0.40 4.96 8.20
C THR A 24 -1.39 3.95 8.78
N GLY A 25 -0.91 2.81 9.29
CA GLY A 25 -1.73 1.67 9.71
C GLY A 25 -2.45 0.94 8.56
N MET A 26 -2.25 1.40 7.32
CA MET A 26 -2.83 0.78 6.13
C MET A 26 -1.84 -0.20 5.55
N VAL A 27 -2.31 -1.41 5.26
CA VAL A 27 -1.45 -2.50 4.78
C VAL A 27 -2.03 -3.11 3.52
N VAL A 28 -1.22 -3.13 2.46
CA VAL A 28 -1.42 -3.95 1.27
C VAL A 28 -0.25 -4.93 1.21
N ALA A 29 -0.55 -6.22 1.15
CA ALA A 29 0.47 -7.26 1.09
C ALA A 29 0.05 -8.40 0.16
N GLY A 30 1.01 -8.97 -0.55
CA GLY A 30 0.78 -10.06 -1.50
C GLY A 30 2.09 -10.60 -2.07
N ASN A 31 2.01 -11.65 -2.88
CA ASN A 31 3.18 -12.10 -3.66
C ASN A 31 3.43 -11.16 -4.85
N SER A 32 4.61 -11.27 -5.47
CA SER A 32 5.00 -10.45 -6.63
C SER A 32 4.09 -10.60 -7.86
N HIS A 33 3.38 -11.73 -8.00
CA HIS A 33 2.49 -11.99 -9.13
C HIS A 33 1.13 -11.27 -9.01
N LEU A 34 0.66 -11.01 -7.80
CA LEU A 34 -0.68 -10.46 -7.52
C LEU A 34 -0.66 -9.06 -6.92
N TYR A 35 0.49 -8.63 -6.41
CA TYR A 35 0.59 -7.39 -5.64
C TYR A 35 0.08 -6.18 -6.44
N ASP A 36 0.46 -6.02 -7.70
CA ASP A 36 0.05 -4.86 -8.51
C ASP A 36 -1.47 -4.83 -8.74
N ASP A 37 -2.08 -5.98 -8.97
CA ASP A 37 -3.54 -6.09 -9.13
C ASP A 37 -4.28 -5.78 -7.82
N LEU A 38 -3.77 -6.28 -6.70
CA LEU A 38 -4.31 -6.01 -5.37
C LEU A 38 -4.21 -4.52 -5.04
N ALA A 39 -3.02 -3.93 -5.19
CA ALA A 39 -2.77 -2.52 -4.93
C ALA A 39 -3.70 -1.64 -5.77
N ARG A 40 -3.84 -1.94 -7.07
CA ARG A 40 -4.73 -1.22 -7.99
C ARG A 40 -6.21 -1.34 -7.61
N ILE A 41 -6.66 -2.49 -7.08
CA ILE A 41 -8.04 -2.66 -6.60
C ILE A 41 -8.28 -1.83 -5.34
N VAL A 42 -7.34 -1.88 -4.39
CA VAL A 42 -7.43 -1.16 -3.12
C VAL A 42 -7.36 0.34 -3.36
N GLU A 43 -6.39 0.83 -4.13
CA GLU A 43 -6.23 2.24 -4.47
C GLU A 43 -7.50 2.82 -5.13
N ARG A 44 -8.13 2.09 -6.06
CA ARG A 44 -9.40 2.54 -6.66
C ARG A 44 -10.51 2.73 -5.64
N LYS A 45 -10.62 1.85 -4.65
CA LYS A 45 -11.66 1.90 -3.61
C LYS A 45 -11.38 2.98 -2.58
N TYR A 46 -10.11 3.16 -2.23
CA TYR A 46 -9.67 4.06 -1.18
C TYR A 46 -9.07 5.35 -1.71
N LYS A 47 -9.31 5.69 -3.00
CA LYS A 47 -8.84 6.93 -3.66
C LYS A 47 -8.77 8.02 -2.62
N VAL A 48 -7.54 8.27 -2.16
CA VAL A 48 -7.29 9.19 -1.07
C VAL A 48 -7.91 10.48 -1.56
N HIS A 49 -8.90 11.00 -0.84
CA HIS A 49 -9.46 12.30 -1.14
C HIS A 49 -8.37 13.34 -0.83
N SER A 50 -7.37 13.43 -1.71
CA SER A 50 -6.43 14.53 -1.76
C SER A 50 -7.14 15.70 -2.44
N SER A 51 -8.19 16.21 -1.80
CA SER A 51 -8.66 17.56 -2.04
C SER A 51 -7.89 18.50 -1.12
N GLN A 52 -7.08 19.34 -1.78
CA GLN A 52 -6.92 20.75 -1.46
C GLN A 52 -5.89 21.17 -0.38
N LYS A 53 -5.08 22.15 -0.81
CA LYS A 53 -4.29 23.13 -0.05
C LYS A 53 -2.86 22.73 0.37
N ARG A 54 -1.94 23.00 -0.55
CA ARG A 54 -0.98 24.10 -0.33
C ARG A 54 -0.94 25.02 -1.56
N SER A 55 -1.83 26.01 -1.57
CA SER A 55 -1.58 27.30 -2.23
C SER A 55 -0.58 28.07 -1.38
N ALA A 56 0.48 28.56 -2.01
CA ALA A 56 1.10 29.89 -1.87
C ALA A 56 2.58 29.78 -2.30
#